data_AF-A0A7W1BHK0-F1
#
_entry.id   AF-A0A7W1BHK0-F1
#
_cell.length_a   1.000
_cell.length_b   1.000
_cell.length_c   1.000
_cell.angle_alpha   90.00
_cell.angle_beta   90.00
_cell.angle_gamma   90.00
#
_symmetry.space_group_name_H-M   'P 1'
#
loop_
_entity.id
_entity.type
_entity.pdbx_description
1 polymer ?
#
loop_
_entity_poly.entity_id
_entity_poly.type
_entity_poly.pdbx_seq_one_letter_code
_entity_poly.pdbx_strand_id
1 'polypeptide(L)' 'MSCGVAAWPHPQIKHREQLVKAADDALYMAKEQGRNCAVRFDGAEFNAQDESDDEHAATTAGAGRVVPGEHRAS' A
#
# COMPACT_ATOMS: atom_id res chain seq x y z
N MET A 1 3.37 -9.67 9.82
CA MET A 1 2.42 -9.87 8.70
C MET A 1 1.65 -8.58 8.53
N SER A 2 1.51 -8.02 7.32
CA SER A 2 0.69 -6.81 7.11
C SER A 2 -0.45 -7.14 6.16
N CYS A 3 -1.61 -6.49 6.33
CA CYS A 3 -2.81 -6.78 5.56
C CYS A 3 -3.50 -5.48 5.11
N GLY A 4 -3.92 -5.42 3.85
CA GLY A 4 -4.87 -4.43 3.35
C GLY A 4 -6.23 -5.07 3.13
N VAL A 5 -7.28 -4.36 3.50
CA VAL A 5 -8.65 -4.88 3.48
C VAL A 5 -9.53 -3.94 2.66
N ALA A 6 -10.22 -4.51 1.68
CA ALA A 6 -11.28 -3.84 0.93
C ALA A 6 -12.50 -4.74 0.87
N ALA A 7 -13.70 -4.14 0.85
CA ALA A 7 -14.97 -4.84 0.83
C ALA A 7 -15.74 -4.55 -0.46
N TRP A 8 -16.54 -5.52 -0.90
CA TRP A 8 -17.51 -5.37 -1.97
C TRP A 8 -18.89 -5.84 -1.49
N PRO A 9 -20.00 -5.16 -1.84
CA PRO A 9 -20.09 -3.95 -2.67
C PRO A 9 -19.68 -2.67 -1.92
N HIS A 10 -18.96 -1.76 -2.61
CA HIS A 10 -18.54 -0.46 -2.06
C HIS A 10 -18.80 0.66 -3.08
N PRO A 11 -19.27 1.87 -2.69
CA PRO A 11 -19.65 2.92 -3.64
C PRO A 11 -18.52 3.37 -4.60
N GLN A 12 -17.27 3.31 -4.14
CA GLN A 12 -16.09 3.70 -4.93
C GLN A 12 -15.48 2.56 -5.74
N ILE A 13 -15.92 1.31 -5.51
CA ILE A 13 -15.42 0.13 -6.21
C ILE A 13 -16.52 -0.30 -7.17
N LYS A 14 -16.25 -0.29 -8.47
CA LYS A 14 -17.22 -0.62 -9.53
C LYS A 14 -16.97 -1.98 -10.19
N HIS A 15 -15.73 -2.45 -10.18
CA HIS A 15 -15.32 -3.69 -10.82
C HIS A 15 -14.32 -4.47 -9.96
N ARG A 16 -14.14 -5.77 -10.25
CA ARG A 16 -13.31 -6.69 -9.45
C ARG A 16 -11.85 -6.26 -9.36
N GLU A 17 -11.30 -5.70 -10.43
CA GLU A 17 -9.93 -5.20 -10.49
C GLU A 17 -9.72 -4.05 -9.51
N GLN A 18 -10.73 -3.19 -9.34
CA GLN A 18 -10.70 -2.10 -8.38
C GLN A 18 -10.75 -2.59 -6.94
N LEU A 19 -11.43 -3.71 -6.67
CA LEU A 19 -11.44 -4.32 -5.33
C LEU A 19 -10.05 -4.81 -4.93
N VAL A 20 -9.37 -5.47 -5.86
CA VAL A 20 -8.00 -5.96 -5.62
C VAL A 20 -7.04 -4.80 -5.46
N LYS A 21 -7.16 -3.77 -6.31
CA LYS A 21 -6.35 -2.55 -6.20
C LYS A 21 -6.55 -1.86 -4.85
N ALA A 22 -7.79 -1.65 -4.43
CA ALA A 22 -8.12 -1.05 -3.13
C ALA A 22 -7.52 -1.84 -1.94
N ALA A 23 -7.53 -3.18 -2.02
CA ALA A 23 -6.90 -4.01 -1.00
C ALA A 23 -5.36 -3.91 -1.02
N ASP A 24 -4.74 -3.78 -2.20
CA ASP A 24 -3.29 -3.61 -2.34
C ASP A 24 -2.83 -2.22 -1.87
N ASP A 25 -3.60 -1.17 -2.17
CA ASP A 25 -3.34 0.20 -1.71
C ASP A 25 -3.40 0.27 -0.17
N ALA A 26 -4.41 -0.35 0.45
CA ALA A 26 -4.48 -0.47 1.91
C ALA A 26 -3.32 -1.31 2.48
N LEU A 27 -2.84 -2.31 1.75
CA LEU A 27 -1.69 -3.11 2.17
C LEU A 27 -0.39 -2.31 2.11
N TYR A 28 -0.25 -1.41 1.13
CA TYR A 28 0.87 -0.49 1.02
C TYR A 28 0.94 0.41 2.25
N MET A 29 -0.19 1.02 2.63
CA MET A 29 -0.33 1.85 3.84
C MET A 29 0.08 1.09 5.11
N ALA A 30 -0.36 -0.16 5.25
CA ALA A 30 0.02 -1.00 6.38
C ALA A 30 1.53 -1.27 6.44
N LYS A 31 2.25 -1.25 5.31
CA LYS A 31 3.71 -1.38 5.29
C LYS A 31 4.41 -0.10 5.70
N GLU A 32 3.89 1.05 5.24
CA GLU A 32 4.43 2.39 5.54
C GLU A 32 4.26 2.77 7.01
N GLN A 33 3.11 2.43 7.62
CA GLN A 33 2.80 2.70 9.04
C GLN A 33 3.59 1.84 10.05
N GLY A 34 4.58 1.07 9.61
CA GLY A 34 5.44 0.29 10.51
C GLY A 34 5.19 -1.23 10.51
N ARG A 35 4.32 -1.72 9.61
CA ARG A 35 3.99 -3.15 9.44
C ARG A 35 3.26 -3.75 10.65
N ASN A 36 2.94 -5.04 10.55
CA ASN A 36 2.27 -5.80 11.60
C ASN A 36 0.87 -5.26 11.99
N CYS A 37 0.21 -4.62 11.03
CA CYS A 37 -1.12 -4.03 11.18
C CYS A 37 -2.01 -4.40 9.97
N ALA A 38 -3.31 -4.18 10.15
CA ALA A 38 -4.31 -4.31 9.10
C ALA A 38 -4.93 -2.93 8.85
N VAL A 39 -4.95 -2.49 7.59
CA VAL A 39 -5.53 -1.20 7.18
C VAL A 39 -6.73 -1.46 6.28
N ARG A 40 -7.81 -0.70 6.47
CA ARG A 40 -9.02 -0.78 5.65
C ARG A 40 -9.04 0.37 4.65
N PHE A 41 -9.41 0.07 3.41
CA PHE A 41 -9.59 1.08 2.36
C PHE A 41 -10.64 2.14 2.73
N ASP A 42 -11.73 1.76 3.41
CA ASP A 42 -12.76 2.69 3.90
C ASP A 42 -12.45 3.28 5.31
N GLY A 43 -11.28 2.97 5.86
CA GLY A 43 -10.89 3.35 7.21
C GLY A 43 -10.37 4.79 7.31
N ALA A 44 -10.46 5.36 8.50
CA ALA A 44 -9.93 6.70 8.80
C ALA A 44 -8.42 6.78 8.53
N GLU A 45 -7.67 5.70 8.74
CA GLU A 45 -6.22 5.66 8.47
C GLU A 45 -5.88 5.74 6.97
N PHE A 46 -6.81 5.34 6.08
CA PHE A 46 -6.64 5.43 4.63
C PHE A 46 -7.07 6.82 4.12
N ASN A 47 -8.25 7.29 4.52
CA ASN A 47 -8.78 8.59 4.10
C ASN A 47 -7.94 9.79 4.55
N ALA A 48 -7.19 9.67 5.65
CA ALA A 48 -6.32 10.74 6.13
C ALA A 48 -5.09 11.00 5.23
N GLN A 49 -4.81 10.14 4.24
CA GLN A 49 -3.69 10.33 3.30
C GLN A 49 -4.12 10.46 1.84
N ASP A 50 -5.36 10.10 1.50
CA ASP A 50 -5.94 10.25 0.15
C ASP A 50 -6.02 11.71 -0.33
N GLU A 51 -5.96 12.70 0.59
CA GLU A 51 -5.86 14.13 0.23
C GLU A 51 -4.49 14.55 -0.37
N SER A 52 -3.51 13.64 -0.50
CA SER A 52 -2.12 13.99 -0.82
C SER A 52 -1.59 13.49 -2.16
N ASP A 53 -2.20 12.48 -2.80
CA ASP A 53 -1.57 11.77 -3.94
C ASP A 53 -2.57 11.37 -5.04
N ASP A 54 -3.18 12.36 -5.71
CA ASP A 54 -3.95 12.16 -6.95
C ASP A 54 -3.05 11.84 -8.17
N GLU A 55 -1.74 11.65 -7.98
CA GLU A 55 -0.79 11.44 -9.08
C GLU A 55 0.21 10.32 -8.79
N HIS A 56 -0.22 9.05 -8.77
CA HIS A 56 0.65 7.93 -9.19
C HIS A 56 -0.15 6.65 -9.50
N ALA A 57 -1.07 6.74 -10.45
CA ALA A 57 -1.38 5.57 -11.26
C ALA A 57 -0.16 5.22 -12.13
N ALA A 58 0.48 4.08 -11.80
CA ALA A 58 1.48 3.35 -12.59
C ALA A 58 2.97 3.73 -12.41
N THR A 59 3.63 3.15 -11.40
CA THR A 59 4.94 2.49 -11.61
C THR A 59 5.30 1.56 -10.45
N THR A 60 4.98 0.27 -10.60
CA THR A 60 5.53 -0.78 -9.73
C THR A 60 6.49 -1.63 -10.56
N ALA A 61 7.67 -1.07 -10.84
CA ALA A 61 8.82 -1.84 -11.31
C ALA A 61 9.96 -1.69 -10.29
N GLY A 62 10.21 -2.76 -9.54
CA GLY A 62 11.52 -3.05 -8.97
C GLY A 62 11.90 -2.33 -7.67
N ALA A 63 11.53 -2.92 -6.54
CA ALA A 63 12.22 -2.67 -5.27
C ALA A 63 13.65 -3.25 -5.35
N GLY A 64 14.60 -2.46 -5.87
CA GLY A 64 16.04 -2.69 -5.74
C GLY A 64 16.53 -2.18 -4.40
N ARG A 65 16.54 -3.03 -3.37
CA ARG A 65 17.19 -2.74 -2.09
C ARG A 65 18.71 -2.68 -2.31
N VAL A 66 19.29 -1.48 -2.38
CA VAL A 66 20.75 -1.30 -2.32
C VAL A 66 21.18 -1.57 -0.88
N VAL A 67 21.77 -2.74 -0.64
CA VAL A 67 22.49 -3.05 0.60
C VAL A 67 23.85 -2.36 0.54
N PRO A 68 24.23 -1.50 1.52
CA PRO A 68 25.58 -0.98 1.58
C PRO A 68 26.53 -2.12 1.95
N GLY A 69 27.45 -2.46 1.03
CA GLY A 69 28.48 -3.45 1.27
C GLY A 69 29.47 -2.98 2.33
N GLU A 70 29.56 -3.73 3.43
CA GLU A 70 30.68 -3.68 4.37
C GLU A 70 32.00 -3.89 3.61
N HIS A 71 32.90 -2.90 3.66
CA HIS A 71 34.31 -3.10 3.34
C HIS A 71 35.06 -3.42 4.63
N ARG A 72 35.24 -4.73 4.89
CA ARG A 72 36.22 -5.22 5.85
C ARG A 72 37.55 -5.44 5.14
N ALA A 73 38.54 -4.68 5.61
CA ALA A 73 39.97 -4.96 5.77
C ALA A 73 40.77 -5.63 4.62
N SER A 74 41.88 -4.97 4.25
CA SER A 74 43.21 -5.54 4.51
C SER A 74 44.27 -4.45 4.60
#